data_AF-A0AAW2VPP3-F1
#
_entry.id   AF-A0AAW2VPP3-F1
#
_cell.length_a   1.000
_cell.length_b   1.000
_cell.length_c   1.000
_cell.angle_alpha   90.00
_cell.angle_beta   90.00
_cell.angle_gamma   90.00
#
_symmetry.space_group_name_H-M   'P 1'
#
loop_
_entity.id
_entity.type
_entity.pdbx_description
1 polymer ?
#
loop_
_entity_poly.entity_id
_entity_poly.type
_entity_poly.pdbx_seq_one_letter_code
_entity_poly.pdbx_strand_id
1 'polypeptide(L)'
;MMKRFKLWKKPILEFVVLTNWDQSYTSASREWVIWPTMVKDCMDYAVRCQACQFHANLIYQPPEPLHLTISSWPFDACDLDVVGPMIKSSGGHLYILAATDYFSKWAEAVSLKEVKNENVADFIRTNIIYRYRVPNLLKKAVVK
;
A
#
# COMPACT_ATOMS: atom_id res chain seq x y z
N MET A 1 31.42 8.63 4.84
CA MET A 1 31.72 7.19 5.02
C MET A 1 30.57 6.57 5.78
N MET A 2 29.90 5.56 5.20
CA MET A 2 28.78 4.84 5.82
C MET A 2 29.27 4.04 7.04
N LYS A 3 28.41 3.86 8.06
CA LYS A 3 27.98 2.52 8.50
C LYS A 3 26.71 2.57 9.35
N ARG A 4 25.71 1.92 8.76
CA ARG A 4 24.39 1.51 9.21
C ARG A 4 24.53 0.43 10.29
N PHE A 5 23.84 0.54 11.42
CA PHE A 5 23.40 -0.63 12.18
C PHE A 5 21.94 -0.48 12.62
N LYS A 6 21.14 -1.40 12.08
CA LYS A 6 19.74 -1.65 12.40
C LYS A 6 19.65 -2.24 13.80
N LEU A 7 18.69 -1.78 14.62
CA LEU A 7 18.08 -2.57 15.69
C LEU A 7 16.70 -1.97 16.03
N TRP A 8 15.82 -1.90 15.03
CA TRP A 8 14.38 -1.86 15.26
C TRP A 8 13.87 -3.30 15.21
N LYS A 9 13.77 -3.91 16.40
CA LYS A 9 12.90 -5.04 16.76
C LYS A 9 13.19 -5.38 18.22
N LYS A 10 12.48 -4.74 19.14
CA LYS A 10 12.22 -5.33 20.46
C LYS A 10 10.72 -5.15 20.78
N PRO A 11 9.99 -6.26 21.02
CA PRO A 11 8.57 -6.24 21.30
C PRO A 11 8.30 -5.63 22.67
N ILE A 12 7.12 -5.05 22.81
CA ILE A 12 6.62 -4.23 23.93
C ILE A 12 6.47 -5.01 25.28
N LEU A 13 7.10 -6.17 25.45
CA LEU A 13 6.83 -7.09 26.57
C LEU A 13 8.00 -7.34 27.54
N GLU A 14 9.18 -6.74 27.37
CA GLU A 14 10.32 -7.04 28.26
C GLU A 14 10.55 -6.07 29.44
N PHE A 15 9.72 -5.05 29.65
CA PHE A 15 10.00 -4.04 30.70
C PHE A 15 9.14 -4.13 31.98
N VAL A 16 8.21 -5.10 32.09
CA VAL A 16 7.24 -5.13 33.20
C VAL A 16 7.47 -6.25 34.24
N VAL A 17 8.41 -7.18 34.02
CA VAL A 17 8.50 -8.39 34.89
C VAL A 17 9.74 -8.46 35.78
N LEU A 18 10.59 -7.42 35.88
CA LEU A 18 11.89 -7.54 36.57
C LEU A 18 12.15 -6.65 37.77
N THR A 19 11.15 -6.05 38.41
CA THR A 19 11.35 -5.51 39.77
C THR A 19 10.11 -5.74 40.62
N ASN A 20 10.20 -6.75 41.49
CA ASN A 20 9.57 -6.84 42.81
C ASN A 20 8.49 -5.78 43.10
N TRP A 21 7.24 -6.20 43.04
CA TRP A 21 6.06 -5.44 43.42
C TRP A 21 6.03 -5.27 44.95
N ASP A 22 6.85 -4.35 45.46
CA ASP A 22 6.92 -4.03 46.88
C ASP A 22 5.99 -2.86 47.22
N GLN A 23 5.34 -2.99 48.38
CA GLN A 23 3.99 -2.49 48.65
C GLN A 23 3.92 -1.05 49.17
N SER A 24 4.72 -0.12 48.63
CA SER A 24 4.96 1.12 49.37
C SER A 24 5.32 2.34 48.50
N TYR A 25 4.47 2.72 47.53
CA TYR A 25 4.61 4.05 46.90
C TYR A 25 3.25 4.70 46.54
N THR A 26 2.50 5.09 47.57
CA THR A 26 1.52 6.17 47.48
C THR A 26 2.13 7.43 48.07
N SER A 27 2.65 8.32 47.24
CA SER A 27 2.81 9.73 47.60
C SER A 27 2.68 10.61 46.34
N ALA A 28 1.57 11.34 46.32
CA ALA A 28 1.01 12.14 45.25
C ALA A 28 1.97 13.09 44.53
N SER A 29 1.94 13.07 43.20
CA SER A 29 2.09 14.26 42.36
C SER A 29 1.52 13.98 40.95
N ARG A 30 0.52 14.78 40.54
CA ARG A 30 -0.27 14.72 39.28
C ARG A 30 -0.96 13.38 39.00
N GLU A 31 -2.16 13.22 39.57
CA GLU A 31 -3.35 12.53 39.02
C GLU A 31 -3.17 11.24 38.18
N TRP A 32 -2.30 10.29 38.57
CA TRP A 32 -2.32 8.95 37.97
C TRP A 32 -2.58 7.92 39.07
N VAL A 33 -3.83 7.42 39.09
CA VAL A 33 -4.20 6.26 39.88
C VAL A 33 -3.81 5.02 39.09
N ILE A 34 -2.90 4.22 39.61
CA ILE A 34 -2.51 2.92 39.05
C ILE A 34 -3.11 1.84 39.94
N TRP A 35 -3.79 0.85 39.35
CA TRP A 35 -4.39 -0.27 40.07
C TRP A 35 -3.95 -1.62 39.49
N PRO A 36 -4.07 -2.74 40.24
CA PRO A 36 -3.45 -4.01 39.87
C PRO A 36 -3.91 -4.59 38.51
N THR A 37 -5.15 -4.29 38.10
CA THR A 37 -5.73 -4.76 36.83
C THR A 37 -5.73 -3.72 35.72
N MET A 38 -5.12 -2.55 35.92
CA MET A 38 -5.18 -1.41 35.00
C MET A 38 -4.84 -1.79 33.55
N VAL A 39 -3.80 -2.59 33.34
CA VAL A 39 -3.42 -3.05 32.00
C VAL A 39 -4.52 -3.88 31.35
N LYS A 40 -5.12 -4.82 32.11
CA LYS A 40 -6.23 -5.66 31.64
C LYS A 40 -7.46 -4.82 31.33
N ASP A 41 -7.80 -3.88 32.20
CA ASP A 41 -8.97 -3.01 32.05
C ASP A 41 -8.82 -2.08 30.85
N CYS A 42 -7.61 -1.55 30.62
CA CYS A 42 -7.30 -0.76 29.42
C CYS A 42 -7.40 -1.58 28.13
N MET A 43 -6.93 -2.84 28.13
CA MET A 43 -7.08 -3.74 26.98
C MET A 43 -8.55 -4.06 26.72
N ASP A 44 -9.31 -4.44 27.75
CA ASP A 44 -10.73 -4.76 27.65
C ASP A 44 -11.55 -3.55 27.17
N TYR A 45 -11.18 -2.35 27.61
CA TYR A 45 -11.78 -1.10 27.12
C TYR A 45 -11.42 -0.84 25.64
N ALA A 46 -10.16 -0.99 25.25
CA ALA A 46 -9.72 -0.78 23.87
C ALA A 46 -10.39 -1.74 22.88
N VAL A 47 -10.65 -3.00 23.29
CA VAL A 47 -11.40 -3.99 22.51
C VAL A 47 -12.85 -3.56 22.29
N ARG A 48 -13.51 -2.98 23.31
CA ARG A 48 -14.92 -2.54 23.23
C ARG A 48 -15.10 -1.16 22.59
N CYS A 49 -14.08 -0.31 22.61
CA CYS A 49 -14.18 1.06 22.13
C CYS A 49 -14.22 1.11 20.59
N GLN A 50 -15.35 1.50 20.02
CA GLN A 50 -15.55 1.60 18.57
C GLN A 50 -14.57 2.58 17.91
N ALA A 51 -14.27 3.72 18.54
CA ALA A 51 -13.30 4.68 18.02
C ALA A 51 -11.88 4.08 18.00
N CYS A 52 -11.51 3.31 19.02
CA CYS A 52 -10.22 2.61 19.02
C CYS A 52 -10.17 1.50 17.97
N GLN A 53 -11.25 0.73 17.78
CA GLN A 53 -11.33 -0.31 16.75
C GLN A 53 -11.28 0.26 15.33
N PHE A 54 -11.94 1.39 15.07
CA PHE A 54 -11.95 2.02 13.75
C PHE A 54 -10.58 2.58 13.34
N HIS A 55 -9.83 3.15 14.30
CA HIS A 55 -8.51 3.71 14.06
C HIS A 55 -7.38 2.72 14.37
N ALA A 56 -7.70 1.48 14.75
CA ALA A 56 -6.70 0.45 15.00
C ALA A 56 -6.03 0.06 13.68
N ASN A 57 -4.69 0.01 13.68
CA ASN A 57 -3.97 -0.59 12.58
C ASN A 57 -4.30 -2.09 12.53
N LEU A 58 -4.90 -2.54 11.43
CA LEU A 58 -5.24 -3.95 11.19
C LEU A 58 -3.98 -4.74 10.81
N ILE A 59 -3.04 -4.87 11.75
CA ILE A 59 -1.73 -5.53 11.54
C ILE A 59 -1.90 -7.05 11.30
N TYR A 60 -3.04 -7.62 11.71
CA TYR A 60 -3.33 -9.05 11.64
C TYR A 60 -4.42 -9.41 10.63
N GLN A 61 -4.81 -8.50 9.74
CA GLN A 61 -5.65 -8.92 8.62
C GLN A 61 -4.89 -9.94 7.77
N PRO A 62 -5.48 -11.11 7.48
CA PRO A 62 -4.87 -12.04 6.55
C PRO A 62 -4.67 -11.31 5.22
N PRO A 63 -3.52 -11.50 4.54
CA PRO A 63 -3.33 -10.98 3.21
C PRO A 63 -4.50 -11.42 2.34
N GLU A 64 -5.10 -10.50 1.61
CA GLU A 64 -6.13 -10.83 0.65
C GLU A 64 -5.54 -11.84 -0.37
N PRO A 65 -6.23 -12.94 -0.68
CA PRO A 65 -5.70 -13.97 -1.56
C PRO A 65 -5.35 -13.36 -2.91
N LEU A 66 -4.07 -13.44 -3.29
CA LEU A 66 -3.58 -12.95 -4.56
C LEU A 66 -4.06 -13.88 -5.68
N HIS A 67 -4.94 -13.38 -6.54
CA HIS A 67 -5.33 -14.10 -7.76
C HIS A 67 -4.23 -13.95 -8.81
N LEU A 68 -3.51 -15.05 -9.09
CA LEU A 68 -2.55 -15.10 -10.18
C LEU A 68 -3.29 -14.87 -11.50
N THR A 69 -2.90 -13.82 -12.22
CA THR A 69 -3.34 -13.61 -13.60
C THR A 69 -2.45 -14.47 -14.48
N ILE A 70 -2.94 -15.65 -14.86
CA ILE A 70 -2.23 -16.54 -15.78
C ILE A 70 -2.43 -15.97 -17.18
N SER A 71 -1.35 -15.48 -17.77
CA SER A 71 -1.32 -15.05 -19.17
C SER A 71 -0.50 -16.07 -19.96
N SER A 72 -1.02 -16.49 -21.12
CA SER A 72 -0.38 -17.52 -21.94
C SER A 72 0.43 -16.93 -23.12
N TRP A 73 0.28 -15.64 -23.42
CA TRP A 73 1.01 -14.93 -24.48
C TRP A 73 1.15 -13.42 -24.15
N PRO A 74 2.09 -12.70 -24.79
CA PRO A 74 2.29 -11.27 -24.53
C PRO A 74 1.00 -10.47 -24.74
N PHE A 75 0.71 -9.57 -23.82
CA PHE A 75 -0.46 -8.68 -23.82
C PHE A 75 -1.83 -9.38 -23.78
N ASP A 76 -1.90 -10.66 -23.40
CA ASP A 76 -3.19 -11.32 -23.10
C ASP A 76 -3.89 -10.69 -21.89
N ALA A 77 -3.08 -10.32 -20.90
CA ALA A 77 -3.48 -9.48 -19.79
C ALA A 77 -2.47 -8.34 -19.66
N CYS A 78 -2.95 -7.10 -19.56
CA CYS A 78 -2.09 -5.96 -19.26
C CYS A 78 -2.75 -4.97 -18.30
N ASP A 79 -1.91 -4.22 -17.61
CA ASP A 79 -2.32 -3.13 -16.73
C ASP A 79 -2.07 -1.79 -17.44
N LEU A 80 -3.09 -0.96 -17.53
CA LEU A 80 -3.04 0.37 -18.14
C LEU A 80 -2.90 1.42 -17.05
N ASP A 81 -1.80 2.17 -17.09
CA ASP A 81 -1.50 3.22 -16.14
C ASP A 81 -1.28 4.57 -16.83
N VAL A 82 -1.67 5.64 -16.14
CA VAL A 82 -1.49 7.01 -16.61
C VAL A 82 -0.73 7.79 -15.55
N VAL A 83 0.48 8.20 -15.91
CA VAL A 83 1.35 9.02 -15.08
C VAL A 83 1.15 10.49 -15.46
N GLY A 84 0.73 11.33 -14.52
CA GLY A 84 0.77 12.79 -14.71
C GLY A 84 -0.11 13.58 -13.72
N PRO A 85 -0.09 14.92 -13.78
CA PRO A 85 0.63 15.77 -14.75
C PRO A 85 2.13 15.93 -14.41
N MET A 86 2.99 15.83 -15.42
CA MET A 86 4.43 16.05 -15.32
C MET A 86 4.85 17.43 -15.86
N ILE A 87 6.14 17.78 -15.70
CA ILE A 87 6.72 18.98 -16.33
C ILE A 87 6.52 18.88 -17.84
N LYS A 88 5.93 19.93 -18.41
CA LYS A 88 5.58 20.01 -19.83
C LYS A 88 6.82 19.78 -20.69
N SER A 89 6.77 18.77 -21.56
CA SER A 89 7.82 18.55 -22.55
C SER A 89 7.84 19.68 -23.59
N SER A 90 8.90 19.77 -24.40
CA SER A 90 8.96 20.69 -25.54
C SER A 90 7.79 20.52 -26.52
N GLY A 91 7.29 19.29 -26.66
CA GLY A 91 6.11 18.95 -27.47
C GLY A 91 4.77 19.22 -26.78
N GLY A 92 4.76 19.68 -25.53
CA GLY A 92 3.56 19.95 -24.76
C GLY A 92 2.92 18.71 -24.12
N HIS A 93 3.63 17.59 -24.05
CA HIS A 93 3.16 16.39 -23.36
C HIS A 93 3.26 16.56 -21.85
N LEU A 94 2.21 16.17 -21.15
CA LEU A 94 2.06 16.27 -19.69
C LEU A 94 1.84 14.92 -19.03
N TYR A 95 1.46 13.91 -19.80
CA TYR A 95 1.10 12.58 -19.29
C TYR A 95 1.87 11.50 -20.03
N ILE A 96 2.05 10.36 -19.37
CA ILE A 96 2.53 9.12 -19.98
C ILE A 96 1.45 8.08 -19.77
N LEU A 97 0.95 7.49 -20.85
CA LEU A 97 0.09 6.32 -20.83
C LEU A 97 0.98 5.10 -21.06
N ALA A 98 0.92 4.12 -20.16
CA ALA A 98 1.69 2.89 -20.24
C ALA A 98 0.80 1.66 -20.11
N ALA A 99 1.06 0.63 -20.92
CA ALA A 99 0.52 -0.71 -20.78
C ALA A 99 1.63 -1.66 -20.35
N THR A 100 1.48 -2.30 -19.19
CA THR A 100 2.43 -3.30 -18.70
C THR A 100 1.86 -4.70 -18.88
N ASP A 101 2.53 -5.54 -19.67
CA ASP A 101 2.15 -6.92 -19.91
C ASP A 101 2.39 -7.80 -18.67
N TYR A 102 1.40 -8.60 -18.27
CA TYR A 102 1.52 -9.50 -17.13
C TYR A 102 2.47 -10.67 -17.40
N PHE A 103 2.60 -11.13 -18.65
CA PHE A 103 3.41 -12.29 -19.03
C PHE A 103 4.90 -11.97 -19.02
N SER A 104 5.32 -11.04 -19.86
CA SER A 104 6.73 -10.67 -20.05
C SER A 104 7.22 -9.57 -19.10
N LYS A 105 6.30 -8.90 -18.38
CA LYS A 105 6.59 -7.65 -17.65
C LYS A 105 7.09 -6.51 -18.53
N TRP A 106 6.90 -6.61 -19.85
CA TRP A 106 7.23 -5.56 -20.81
C TRP A 106 6.24 -4.40 -20.73
N ALA A 107 6.73 -3.16 -20.82
CA ALA A 107 5.91 -1.97 -20.82
C ALA A 107 5.97 -1.26 -22.18
N GLU A 108 4.80 -0.96 -22.76
CA GLU A 108 4.67 -0.03 -23.88
C GLU A 108 4.12 1.29 -23.37
N ALA A 109 4.76 2.40 -23.74
CA ALA A 109 4.39 3.71 -23.24
C ALA A 109 4.34 4.77 -24.35
N VAL A 110 3.39 5.69 -24.24
CA VAL A 110 3.23 6.85 -25.11
C VAL A 110 3.04 8.12 -24.30
N SER A 111 3.59 9.23 -24.80
CA SER A 111 3.42 10.55 -24.19
C SER A 111 2.15 11.23 -24.70
N LEU A 112 1.33 11.78 -23.81
CA LEU A 112 0.07 12.45 -24.14
C LEU A 112 0.09 13.92 -23.68
N LYS A 113 -0.55 14.80 -24.45
CA LYS A 113 -0.82 16.19 -24.04
C LYS A 113 -1.94 16.25 -23.01
N GLU A 114 -2.92 15.37 -23.16
CA GLU A 114 -4.13 15.27 -22.36
C GLU A 114 -4.62 13.82 -22.33
N VAL A 115 -5.26 13.44 -21.23
CA VAL A 115 -5.81 12.09 -21.02
C VAL A 115 -7.25 12.09 -21.52
N LYS A 116 -7.43 11.77 -22.81
CA LYS A 116 -8.75 11.59 -23.44
C LYS A 116 -8.99 10.12 -23.75
N ASN A 117 -10.25 9.70 -23.73
CA ASN A 117 -10.65 8.33 -24.07
C ASN A 117 -10.22 7.94 -25.49
N GLU A 118 -10.28 8.88 -26.43
CA GLU A 118 -9.82 8.71 -27.82
C GLU A 118 -8.32 8.33 -27.87
N ASN A 119 -7.48 9.11 -27.19
CA ASN A 119 -6.04 8.85 -27.12
C ASN A 119 -5.72 7.48 -26.50
N VAL A 120 -6.48 7.07 -25.47
CA VAL A 120 -6.31 5.77 -24.83
C VAL A 120 -6.76 4.64 -25.77
N ALA A 121 -7.88 4.80 -26.46
CA ALA A 121 -8.38 3.82 -27.41
C ALA A 121 -7.42 3.65 -28.61
N ASP A 122 -6.88 4.75 -29.14
CA ASP A 122 -5.91 4.73 -30.23
C ASP A 122 -4.60 4.05 -29.82
N PHE A 123 -4.14 4.29 -28.60
CA PHE A 123 -2.98 3.58 -28.03
C PHE A 123 -3.26 2.07 -27.94
N ILE A 124 -4.36 1.64 -27.31
CA ILE A 124 -4.69 0.21 -27.19
C ILE A 124 -4.77 -0.43 -28.58
N ARG A 125 -5.44 0.23 -29.52
CA ARG A 125 -5.62 -0.28 -30.88
C ARG A 125 -4.28 -0.43 -31.61
N THR A 126 -3.46 0.61 -31.60
CA THR A 126 -2.24 0.70 -32.42
C THR A 126 -1.07 -0.05 -31.80
N ASN A 127 -0.87 0.10 -30.49
CA ASN A 127 0.27 -0.44 -29.77
C ASN A 127 0.03 -1.88 -29.28
N ILE A 128 -1.21 -2.24 -28.95
CA ILE A 128 -1.52 -3.56 -28.37
C ILE A 128 -2.20 -4.47 -29.41
N ILE A 129 -3.39 -4.08 -29.89
CA ILE A 129 -4.24 -4.96 -30.70
C ILE A 129 -3.59 -5.31 -32.04
N TYR A 130 -3.07 -4.32 -32.75
CA TYR A 130 -2.45 -4.54 -34.06
C TYR A 130 -1.15 -5.34 -34.02
N ARG A 131 -0.48 -5.40 -32.87
CA ARG A 131 0.85 -6.03 -32.74
C ARG A 131 0.79 -7.41 -32.11
N TYR A 132 -0.06 -7.60 -31.09
CA TYR A 132 -0.07 -8.82 -30.29
C TYR A 132 -1.35 -9.61 -30.48
N ARG A 133 -2.51 -8.99 -30.20
CA ARG A 133 -3.90 -9.46 -30.36
C ARG A 133 -4.81 -8.65 -29.44
N VAL A 134 -6.11 -8.95 -29.46
CA VAL A 134 -7.07 -8.42 -28.48
C VAL A 134 -6.77 -9.04 -27.10
N PRO A 135 -6.50 -8.22 -26.06
CA PRO A 135 -6.30 -8.72 -24.70
C PRO A 135 -7.59 -9.32 -24.14
N ASN A 136 -7.48 -10.45 -23.44
CA ASN A 136 -8.59 -11.01 -22.66
C ASN A 136 -8.86 -10.21 -21.39
N LEU A 137 -7.85 -9.54 -20.83
CA LEU A 137 -7.98 -8.76 -19.61
C LEU A 137 -7.22 -7.44 -19.68
N LEU A 138 -7.98 -6.34 -19.60
CA LEU A 138 -7.44 -5.00 -19.40
C LEU A 138 -7.75 -4.55 -17.99
N LYS A 139 -6.72 -4.42 -17.14
CA LYS A 139 -6.86 -3.79 -15.84
C LYS A 139 -6.53 -2.31 -15.96
N LYS A 140 -7.31 -1.49 -15.29
CA LYS A 140 -6.98 -0.08 -15.08
C LYS A 140 -6.17 0.01 -13.80
N ALA A 141 -4.94 0.49 -13.89
CA ALA A 141 -4.19 0.86 -12.71
C ALA A 141 -4.92 2.03 -12.05
N VAL A 142 -5.28 1.84 -10.78
CA VAL A 142 -5.76 2.94 -9.94
C VAL A 142 -4.55 3.79 -9.60
N VAL A 143 -4.57 5.04 -10.05
CA VAL A 143 -3.60 6.09 -9.71
C VAL A 143 -3.38 6.06 -8.19
N LYS A 144 -2.15 5.83 -7.75
CA LYS A 144 -1.74 5.96 -6.34
C LYS A 144 -1.25 7.36 -6.05
#